data_AF-A0A5P0YQR4-F1
#
_entry.id   AF-A0A5P0YQR4-F1
#
_cell.length_a   1.000
_cell.length_b   1.000
_cell.length_c   1.000
_cell.angle_alpha   90.00
_cell.angle_beta   90.00
_cell.angle_gamma   90.00
#
_symmetry.space_group_name_H-M   'P 1'
#
loop_
_entity.id
_entity.type
_entity.pdbx_description
1 polymer ?
#
loop_
_entity_poly.entity_id
_entity_poly.type
_entity_poly.pdbx_seq_one_letter_code
_entity_poly.pdbx_strand_id
1 'polypeptide(L)'
;MSGGRRLFTVLAVVLPLCLAAGLVWLVARRADAGRETDTARPPAAPSTTDPGSGTPEPAEPSGPPETSPGPSKSGPADHGSRPETSTALTGKVVVIDPGHNPGNRNHPAELNRRVDIGTGRKECDTTGTASDAGYPEARFTLEVSRRVRTLLEERGAVVKLTQDDDRPFGPCIDERARIGNREKADAVVSVHADGSAPGNRGFHVILPAAVKAGAADTTGIVEESRRLGGHLADRYRSATGMRPAGYLGPETAATGLTTRDDLGGLNLSRVPKVFLECGNMRDAEDVALLTDPAWQRKAARGIADGVTSFLVGKR
;
A
#
# COMPACT_ATOMS: atom_id res chain seq x y z
N MET A 1 18.71 35.39 68.52
CA MET A 1 18.77 36.32 67.37
C MET A 1 19.90 35.88 66.46
N SER A 2 19.61 35.20 65.35
CA SER A 2 20.48 35.14 64.17
C SER A 2 19.64 34.57 63.03
N GLY A 3 19.21 35.44 62.12
CA GLY A 3 18.41 35.09 60.95
C GLY A 3 19.32 34.75 59.78
N GLY A 4 19.23 33.51 59.29
CA GLY A 4 19.83 33.07 58.04
C GLY A 4 18.76 32.90 56.97
N ARG A 5 18.51 33.95 56.18
CA ARG A 5 17.74 33.89 54.93
C ARG A 5 18.60 33.24 53.84
N ARG A 6 18.14 32.15 53.22
CA ARG A 6 18.44 31.84 51.81
C ARG A 6 17.19 31.27 51.15
N LEU A 7 16.47 32.18 50.48
CA LEU A 7 15.36 31.91 49.58
C LEU A 7 15.96 31.44 48.25
N PHE A 8 15.77 30.18 47.88
CA PHE A 8 16.03 29.73 46.51
C PHE A 8 14.79 30.02 45.66
N THR A 9 14.90 31.04 44.82
CA THR A 9 13.93 31.33 43.76
C THR A 9 14.17 30.36 42.61
N VAL A 10 13.33 29.32 42.47
CA VAL A 10 13.26 28.54 41.23
C VAL A 10 12.29 29.27 40.31
N LEU A 11 12.83 29.95 39.31
CA LEU A 11 12.04 30.58 38.24
C LEU A 11 11.54 29.47 37.31
N ALA A 12 10.24 29.20 37.36
CA ALA A 12 9.54 28.42 36.35
C ALA A 12 9.36 29.30 35.10
N VAL A 13 9.88 28.86 33.96
CA VAL A 13 9.51 29.38 32.64
C VAL A 13 8.95 28.22 31.83
N VAL A 14 7.65 28.26 31.59
CA VAL A 14 6.87 27.30 30.81
C VAL A 14 6.08 28.10 29.76
N LEU A 15 6.11 27.60 28.51
CA LEU A 15 5.32 27.92 27.29
C LEU A 15 5.73 29.15 26.44
N PRO A 16 5.45 29.17 25.10
CA PRO A 16 5.15 28.08 24.15
C PRO A 16 5.85 28.20 22.77
N LEU A 17 6.46 27.12 22.26
CA LEU A 17 6.87 26.99 20.85
C LEU A 17 5.71 26.44 20.01
N CYS A 18 4.77 27.31 19.63
CA CYS A 18 3.67 26.98 18.69
C CYS A 18 3.37 28.11 17.68
N LEU A 19 4.35 28.98 17.37
CA LEU A 19 4.15 30.14 16.48
C LEU A 19 5.06 30.18 15.24
N ALA A 20 5.58 29.04 14.79
CA ALA A 20 6.38 28.97 13.55
C ALA A 20 5.66 28.32 12.35
N ALA A 21 4.54 27.61 12.55
CA ALA A 21 3.79 26.97 11.45
C ALA A 21 2.68 27.86 10.85
N GLY A 22 2.29 28.95 11.52
CA GLY A 22 1.18 29.82 11.10
C GLY A 22 1.54 30.94 10.11
N LEU A 23 2.82 31.23 9.89
CA LEU A 23 3.26 32.39 9.10
C LEU A 23 3.61 32.08 7.63
N VAL A 24 3.74 30.80 7.26
CA VAL A 24 3.98 30.39 5.86
C VAL A 24 2.67 30.37 5.04
N TRP A 25 1.51 30.25 5.69
CA TRP A 25 0.22 30.20 5.00
C TRP A 25 -0.31 31.58 4.55
N LEU A 26 0.20 32.69 5.12
CA LEU A 26 -0.30 34.04 4.81
C LEU A 26 0.44 34.74 3.65
N VAL A 27 1.59 34.22 3.19
CA VAL A 27 2.35 34.82 2.07
C VAL A 27 1.90 34.26 0.71
N ALA A 28 1.35 33.05 0.66
CA ALA A 28 0.90 32.42 -0.59
C ALA A 28 -0.41 33.00 -1.17
N ARG A 29 -1.19 33.78 -0.40
CA ARG A 29 -2.45 34.39 -0.90
C ARG A 29 -2.29 35.78 -1.51
N ARG A 30 -1.07 36.33 -1.60
CA ARG A 30 -0.81 37.64 -2.21
C ARG A 30 -0.22 37.59 -3.62
N ALA A 31 -0.07 36.40 -4.22
CA ALA A 31 0.52 36.25 -5.55
C ALA A 31 -0.50 36.10 -6.70
N ASP A 32 -1.79 35.92 -6.44
CA ASP A 32 -2.81 35.65 -7.50
C ASP A 32 -3.80 36.78 -7.76
N ALA A 33 -3.46 38.02 -7.41
CA ALA A 33 -4.25 39.20 -7.78
C ALA A 33 -3.46 40.13 -8.71
N GLY A 34 -3.56 39.89 -10.02
CA GLY A 34 -3.29 40.94 -11.01
C GLY A 34 -2.71 40.46 -12.35
N ARG A 35 -3.58 40.13 -13.31
CA ARG A 35 -3.61 40.80 -14.63
C ARG A 35 -4.79 40.31 -15.48
N GLU A 36 -5.71 41.21 -15.71
CA GLU A 36 -6.73 41.14 -16.77
C GLU A 36 -6.19 41.72 -18.09
N THR A 37 -6.67 41.09 -19.18
CA THR A 37 -6.97 41.59 -20.54
C THR A 37 -5.89 42.24 -21.40
N ASP A 38 -5.62 41.61 -22.56
CA ASP A 38 -5.78 42.29 -23.85
C ASP A 38 -6.19 41.33 -24.99
N THR A 39 -6.98 41.86 -25.91
CA THR A 39 -7.73 41.20 -26.99
C THR A 39 -6.93 41.02 -28.30
N ALA A 40 -7.19 39.95 -29.08
CA ALA A 40 -7.43 39.99 -30.56
C ALA A 40 -7.31 38.61 -31.29
N ARG A 41 -8.47 38.16 -31.80
CA ARG A 41 -8.84 37.45 -33.08
C ARG A 41 -7.90 36.45 -33.82
N PRO A 42 -8.43 35.34 -34.41
CA PRO A 42 -7.66 34.24 -35.04
C PRO A 42 -7.62 34.26 -36.59
N PRO A 43 -6.77 33.40 -37.20
CA PRO A 43 -7.07 32.72 -38.48
C PRO A 43 -6.90 31.19 -38.36
N ALA A 44 -7.90 30.37 -38.72
CA ALA A 44 -8.23 29.84 -40.06
C ALA A 44 -7.46 28.55 -40.44
N ALA A 45 -8.24 27.50 -40.75
CA ALA A 45 -7.83 26.18 -41.20
C ALA A 45 -7.37 26.15 -42.68
N PRO A 46 -6.89 24.99 -43.15
CA PRO A 46 -7.46 24.45 -44.39
C PRO A 46 -7.84 22.96 -44.32
N SER A 47 -9.01 22.65 -44.85
CA SER A 47 -9.41 21.37 -45.50
C SER A 47 -8.72 21.32 -46.89
N THR A 48 -8.40 20.22 -47.57
CA THR A 48 -9.06 18.95 -48.01
C THR A 48 -7.93 18.11 -48.68
N THR A 49 -7.89 16.78 -48.74
CA THR A 49 -8.61 15.89 -49.70
C THR A 49 -8.19 14.42 -49.48
N ASP A 50 -9.16 13.51 -49.44
CA ASP A 50 -9.07 12.06 -49.78
C ASP A 50 -9.05 11.89 -51.33
N PRO A 51 -8.92 10.70 -51.99
CA PRO A 51 -9.06 9.30 -51.52
C PRO A 51 -8.01 8.29 -52.06
N GLY A 52 -7.98 7.07 -51.51
CA GLY A 52 -7.13 5.99 -52.08
C GLY A 52 -7.39 4.60 -51.50
N SER A 53 -8.39 3.92 -52.07
CA SER A 53 -8.73 2.50 -51.92
C SER A 53 -7.55 1.53 -52.13
N GLY A 54 -7.48 0.44 -51.35
CA GLY A 54 -6.68 -0.73 -51.73
C GLY A 54 -6.34 -1.69 -50.58
N THR A 55 -7.27 -2.59 -50.24
CA THR A 55 -6.95 -3.87 -49.57
C THR A 55 -6.14 -4.75 -50.52
N PRO A 56 -5.19 -5.55 -50.00
CA PRO A 56 -5.26 -6.97 -50.33
C PRO A 56 -4.92 -7.89 -49.15
N GLU A 57 -5.76 -8.90 -48.98
CA GLU A 57 -5.48 -10.19 -48.33
C GLU A 57 -5.34 -11.24 -49.47
N PRO A 58 -5.03 -12.52 -49.18
CA PRO A 58 -3.76 -13.14 -48.82
C PRO A 58 -3.13 -13.92 -50.00
N ALA A 59 -1.88 -14.37 -49.85
CA ALA A 59 -1.29 -15.37 -50.73
C ALA A 59 -0.47 -16.42 -49.96
N GLU A 60 -1.04 -17.61 -49.78
CA GLU A 60 -0.32 -18.88 -49.90
C GLU A 60 -0.45 -19.36 -51.36
N PRO A 61 0.52 -20.13 -51.91
CA PRO A 61 0.32 -21.58 -51.94
C PRO A 61 1.60 -22.47 -51.93
N SER A 62 1.41 -23.71 -51.44
CA SER A 62 1.96 -25.02 -51.92
C SER A 62 3.49 -25.21 -51.98
N GLY A 63 4.11 -26.22 -51.37
CA GLY A 63 3.90 -27.68 -51.46
C GLY A 63 5.29 -28.40 -51.36
N PRO A 64 5.37 -29.73 -51.20
CA PRO A 64 6.46 -30.45 -50.49
C PRO A 64 7.57 -31.02 -51.39
N PRO A 65 8.63 -31.67 -50.82
CA PRO A 65 8.59 -33.14 -50.81
C PRO A 65 9.24 -33.87 -49.59
N GLU A 66 8.93 -35.17 -49.60
CA GLU A 66 9.18 -36.34 -48.74
C GLU A 66 10.59 -36.73 -48.23
N THR A 67 10.56 -37.33 -47.03
CA THR A 67 11.25 -38.55 -46.53
C THR A 67 12.78 -38.64 -46.33
N SER A 68 13.21 -38.89 -45.09
CA SER A 68 13.77 -40.18 -44.63
C SER A 68 14.08 -40.16 -43.11
N PRO A 69 13.82 -41.25 -42.35
CA PRO A 69 14.06 -41.30 -40.90
C PRO A 69 15.42 -41.90 -40.54
N GLY A 70 16.18 -41.21 -39.69
CA GLY A 70 17.38 -41.73 -39.02
C GLY A 70 17.12 -41.98 -37.52
N PRO A 71 17.72 -43.02 -36.90
CA PRO A 71 17.39 -43.41 -35.53
C PRO A 71 18.19 -42.56 -34.53
N SER A 72 17.54 -41.59 -33.90
CA SER A 72 18.13 -40.88 -32.76
C SER A 72 17.54 -41.35 -31.45
N LYS A 73 18.44 -41.96 -30.68
CA LYS A 73 18.33 -42.49 -29.33
C LYS A 73 17.46 -41.62 -28.42
N SER A 74 16.49 -42.27 -27.79
CA SER A 74 15.64 -41.75 -26.72
C SER A 74 16.51 -41.34 -25.52
N GLY A 75 16.72 -40.03 -25.34
CA GLY A 75 17.05 -39.47 -24.04
C GLY A 75 15.79 -39.39 -23.18
N PRO A 76 15.88 -39.43 -21.84
CA PRO A 76 14.71 -39.28 -20.99
C PRO A 76 14.11 -37.90 -21.27
N ALA A 77 12.82 -37.88 -21.58
CA ALA A 77 12.05 -36.65 -21.61
C ALA A 77 12.13 -36.03 -20.22
N ASP A 78 12.78 -34.86 -20.13
CA ASP A 78 12.65 -33.97 -18.99
C ASP A 78 11.19 -33.52 -18.95
N HIS A 79 10.39 -34.22 -18.17
CA HIS A 79 9.05 -33.78 -17.83
C HIS A 79 9.22 -32.52 -16.98
N GLY A 80 9.30 -31.38 -17.67
CA GLY A 80 9.17 -30.06 -17.10
C GLY A 80 7.97 -30.08 -16.17
N SER A 81 8.26 -30.15 -14.88
CA SER A 81 7.26 -30.20 -13.83
C SER A 81 6.54 -28.87 -13.90
N ARG A 82 5.33 -28.89 -14.46
CA ARG A 82 4.38 -27.79 -14.34
C ARG A 82 4.35 -27.44 -12.85
N PRO A 83 4.58 -26.17 -12.44
CA PRO A 83 4.64 -25.86 -11.02
C PRO A 83 3.32 -26.30 -10.42
N GLU A 84 3.36 -27.30 -9.53
CA GLU A 84 2.17 -27.68 -8.78
C GLU A 84 1.73 -26.42 -8.04
N THR A 85 0.55 -25.92 -8.39
CA THR A 85 -0.13 -24.88 -7.62
C THR A 85 -0.31 -25.42 -6.22
N SER A 86 0.61 -25.04 -5.34
CA SER A 86 0.65 -25.39 -3.93
C SER A 86 -0.72 -25.14 -3.31
N THR A 87 -1.46 -26.17 -2.93
CA THR A 87 -2.78 -26.01 -2.29
C THR A 87 -2.66 -25.67 -0.79
N ALA A 88 -1.50 -25.15 -0.36
CA ALA A 88 -1.12 -24.98 1.05
C ALA A 88 -2.06 -24.05 1.84
N LEU A 89 -2.84 -23.21 1.16
CA LEU A 89 -3.81 -22.30 1.79
C LEU A 89 -5.26 -22.73 1.58
N THR A 90 -5.52 -23.96 1.14
CA THR A 90 -6.89 -24.48 1.01
C THR A 90 -7.67 -24.31 2.31
N GLY A 91 -8.85 -23.71 2.20
CA GLY A 91 -9.72 -23.43 3.34
C GLY A 91 -9.34 -22.19 4.16
N LYS A 92 -8.32 -21.43 3.74
CA LYS A 92 -7.94 -20.15 4.37
C LYS A 92 -8.64 -18.98 3.68
N VAL A 93 -9.07 -18.01 4.48
CA VAL A 93 -9.61 -16.73 4.02
C VAL A 93 -8.60 -15.64 4.31
N VAL A 94 -8.16 -14.91 3.29
CA VAL A 94 -7.26 -13.77 3.44
C VAL A 94 -7.94 -12.52 2.92
N VAL A 95 -7.87 -11.43 3.69
CA VAL A 95 -8.31 -10.12 3.23
C VAL A 95 -7.10 -9.26 2.95
N ILE A 96 -7.01 -8.71 1.74
CA ILE A 96 -6.02 -7.71 1.37
C ILE A 96 -6.73 -6.36 1.28
N ASP A 97 -6.19 -5.35 1.94
CA ASP A 97 -6.74 -4.01 2.00
C ASP A 97 -5.82 -3.06 1.21
N PRO A 98 -6.07 -2.85 -0.11
CA PRO A 98 -5.31 -1.86 -0.84
C PRO A 98 -5.67 -0.46 -0.31
N GLY A 99 -4.68 0.17 0.31
CA GLY A 99 -4.81 1.48 0.95
C GLY A 99 -5.32 2.55 0.00
N HIS A 100 -6.19 3.42 0.52
CA HIS A 100 -6.84 4.50 -0.23
C HIS A 100 -7.68 3.98 -1.41
N ASN A 101 -8.20 4.87 -2.27
CA ASN A 101 -8.85 4.51 -3.53
C ASN A 101 -8.52 5.52 -4.63
N PRO A 102 -8.38 5.09 -5.89
CA PRO A 102 -8.05 5.99 -7.00
C PRO A 102 -9.01 7.17 -7.15
N GLY A 103 -10.31 6.95 -6.92
CA GLY A 103 -11.35 7.97 -7.03
C GLY A 103 -11.43 8.96 -5.86
N ASN A 104 -10.83 8.66 -4.70
CA ASN A 104 -10.96 9.45 -3.47
C ASN A 104 -10.68 10.97 -3.65
N ARG A 105 -9.72 11.32 -4.50
CA ARG A 105 -9.34 12.72 -4.79
C ARG A 105 -10.47 13.59 -5.33
N ASN A 106 -11.50 12.98 -5.92
CA ASN A 106 -12.66 13.67 -6.49
C ASN A 106 -13.84 13.78 -5.50
N HIS A 107 -13.71 13.21 -4.29
CA HIS A 107 -14.80 13.09 -3.30
C HIS A 107 -14.40 13.63 -1.91
N PRO A 108 -13.93 14.89 -1.80
CA PRO A 108 -13.41 15.42 -0.54
C PRO A 108 -14.49 15.54 0.55
N ALA A 109 -15.75 15.78 0.20
CA ALA A 109 -16.82 15.91 1.19
C ALA A 109 -17.10 14.57 1.88
N GLU A 110 -17.14 13.50 1.10
CA GLU A 110 -17.39 12.14 1.58
C GLU A 110 -16.20 11.59 2.36
N LEU A 111 -14.96 11.88 1.92
CA LEU A 111 -13.73 11.51 2.63
C LEU A 111 -13.59 12.22 3.98
N ASN A 112 -13.92 13.51 4.05
CA ASN A 112 -13.78 14.28 5.30
C ASN A 112 -14.87 13.95 6.34
N ARG A 113 -15.88 13.14 5.99
CA ARG A 113 -16.89 12.69 6.97
C ARG A 113 -16.22 11.89 8.08
N ARG A 114 -16.45 12.30 9.33
CA ARG A 114 -15.85 11.65 10.49
C ARG A 114 -16.50 10.29 10.76
N VAL A 115 -15.71 9.23 10.84
CA VAL A 115 -16.11 7.87 11.22
C VAL A 115 -15.53 7.48 12.58
N ASP A 116 -16.17 6.53 13.26
CA ASP A 116 -15.72 5.99 14.55
C ASP A 116 -14.60 4.97 14.31
N ILE A 117 -13.47 5.16 15.01
CA ILE A 117 -12.30 4.28 14.96
C ILE A 117 -12.10 3.46 16.24
N GLY A 118 -13.13 3.40 17.09
CA GLY A 118 -13.17 2.73 18.37
C GLY A 118 -12.55 3.56 19.50
N THR A 119 -11.40 4.16 19.27
CA THR A 119 -10.70 5.04 20.24
C THR A 119 -11.03 6.52 20.09
N GLY A 120 -11.84 6.88 19.08
CA GLY A 120 -12.14 8.27 18.73
C GLY A 120 -12.78 8.40 17.35
N ARG A 121 -12.59 9.55 16.71
CA ARG A 121 -13.13 9.84 15.37
C ARG A 121 -12.00 10.28 14.43
N LYS A 122 -12.00 9.77 13.20
CA LYS A 122 -11.11 10.19 12.10
C LYS A 122 -11.91 10.38 10.81
N GLU A 123 -11.33 11.01 9.81
CA GLU A 123 -11.85 11.08 8.44
C GLU A 123 -12.20 9.67 7.93
N CYS A 124 -13.17 9.59 7.02
CA CYS A 124 -13.61 8.35 6.40
C CYS A 124 -12.43 7.64 5.73
N ASP A 125 -11.66 8.37 4.92
CA ASP A 125 -10.43 7.89 4.29
C ASP A 125 -9.59 9.13 3.90
N THR A 126 -8.37 8.92 3.42
CA THR A 126 -7.55 9.96 2.79
C THR A 126 -7.24 9.59 1.34
N THR A 127 -6.65 10.52 0.59
CA THR A 127 -6.19 10.25 -0.78
C THR A 127 -4.92 9.42 -0.85
N GLY A 128 -4.22 9.27 0.28
CA GLY A 128 -2.83 8.80 0.32
C GLY A 128 -1.83 9.86 -0.14
N THR A 129 -0.56 9.48 -0.11
CA THR A 129 0.54 10.30 -0.66
C THR A 129 0.69 10.07 -2.18
N ALA A 130 1.70 10.69 -2.77
CA ALA A 130 2.12 10.46 -4.14
C ALA A 130 3.62 10.71 -4.26
N SER A 131 4.25 10.18 -5.31
CA SER A 131 5.59 10.63 -5.70
C SER A 131 5.57 12.07 -6.20
N ASP A 132 6.74 12.70 -6.24
CA ASP A 132 6.87 14.07 -6.76
C ASP A 132 6.53 14.15 -8.27
N ALA A 133 6.65 13.02 -8.99
CA ALA A 133 6.20 12.88 -10.37
C ALA A 133 4.68 12.62 -10.52
N GLY A 134 3.94 12.59 -9.40
CA GLY A 134 2.49 12.43 -9.39
C GLY A 134 2.00 10.98 -9.48
N TYR A 135 2.85 9.97 -9.23
CA TYR A 135 2.41 8.58 -9.12
C TYR A 135 1.70 8.38 -7.77
N PRO A 136 0.38 8.12 -7.74
CA PRO A 136 -0.38 8.14 -6.49
C PRO A 136 -0.26 6.82 -5.74
N GLU A 137 -0.22 6.88 -4.41
CA GLU A 137 -0.20 5.72 -3.52
C GLU A 137 -1.35 4.76 -3.81
N ALA A 138 -2.58 5.28 -3.94
CA ALA A 138 -3.77 4.48 -4.21
C ALA A 138 -3.67 3.60 -5.48
N ARG A 139 -2.88 4.03 -6.48
CA ARG A 139 -2.62 3.23 -7.67
C ARG A 139 -1.62 2.11 -7.35
N PHE A 140 -0.52 2.44 -6.69
CA PHE A 140 0.49 1.47 -6.27
C PHE A 140 -0.11 0.35 -5.41
N THR A 141 -0.87 0.71 -4.38
CA THR A 141 -1.44 -0.24 -3.42
C THR A 141 -2.41 -1.19 -4.08
N LEU A 142 -3.30 -0.70 -4.96
CA LEU A 142 -4.25 -1.50 -5.72
C LEU A 142 -3.54 -2.46 -6.69
N GLU A 143 -2.55 -1.95 -7.44
CA GLU A 143 -1.78 -2.75 -8.39
C GLU A 143 -0.98 -3.88 -7.69
N VAL A 144 -0.37 -3.62 -6.55
CA VAL A 144 0.32 -4.64 -5.75
C VAL A 144 -0.69 -5.62 -5.14
N SER A 145 -1.78 -5.13 -4.56
CA SER A 145 -2.78 -5.97 -3.89
C SER A 145 -3.49 -6.94 -4.83
N ARG A 146 -3.79 -6.53 -6.07
CA ARG A 146 -4.32 -7.43 -7.11
C ARG A 146 -3.36 -8.59 -7.41
N ARG A 147 -2.04 -8.32 -7.46
CA ARG A 147 -1.02 -9.35 -7.66
C ARG A 147 -0.89 -10.27 -6.45
N VAL A 148 -0.98 -9.71 -5.23
CA VAL A 148 -1.02 -10.50 -3.99
C VAL A 148 -2.22 -11.45 -4.01
N ARG A 149 -3.41 -10.96 -4.39
CA ARG A 149 -4.61 -11.79 -4.55
C ARG A 149 -4.36 -12.97 -5.48
N THR A 150 -3.90 -12.71 -6.71
CA THR A 150 -3.61 -13.78 -7.67
C THR A 150 -2.67 -14.84 -7.10
N LEU A 151 -1.57 -14.42 -6.47
CA LEU A 151 -0.58 -15.34 -5.89
C LEU A 151 -1.14 -16.16 -4.72
N LEU A 152 -2.05 -15.61 -3.91
CA LEU A 152 -2.67 -16.32 -2.80
C LEU A 152 -3.80 -17.26 -3.25
N GLU A 153 -4.56 -16.87 -4.28
CA GLU A 153 -5.58 -17.72 -4.92
C GLU A 153 -4.94 -18.91 -5.63
N GLU A 154 -3.80 -18.70 -6.33
CA GLU A 154 -2.96 -19.78 -6.88
C GLU A 154 -2.47 -20.75 -5.79
N ARG A 155 -2.42 -20.30 -4.52
CA ARG A 155 -2.07 -21.12 -3.36
C ARG A 155 -3.27 -21.79 -2.67
N GLY A 156 -4.47 -21.60 -3.21
CA GLY A 156 -5.72 -22.17 -2.70
C GLY A 156 -6.44 -21.34 -1.64
N ALA A 157 -5.98 -20.12 -1.33
CA ALA A 157 -6.71 -19.23 -0.41
C ALA A 157 -7.96 -18.65 -1.09
N VAL A 158 -9.01 -18.42 -0.31
CA VAL A 158 -10.08 -17.50 -0.69
C VAL A 158 -9.61 -16.08 -0.35
N VAL A 159 -9.49 -15.22 -1.36
CA VAL A 159 -9.03 -13.84 -1.15
C VAL A 159 -10.16 -12.85 -1.34
N LYS A 160 -10.25 -11.87 -0.44
CA LYS A 160 -11.15 -10.73 -0.55
C LYS A 160 -10.33 -9.45 -0.58
N LEU A 161 -10.66 -8.54 -1.49
CA LEU A 161 -10.16 -7.17 -1.41
C LEU A 161 -11.17 -6.30 -0.64
N THR A 162 -10.68 -5.33 0.12
CA THR A 162 -11.58 -4.33 0.73
C THR A 162 -12.15 -3.35 -0.31
N GLN A 163 -11.45 -3.17 -1.42
CA GLN A 163 -11.82 -2.36 -2.58
C GLN A 163 -11.10 -2.89 -3.83
N ASP A 164 -11.71 -2.75 -5.00
CA ASP A 164 -11.09 -3.14 -6.27
C ASP A 164 -11.34 -2.11 -7.39
N ASP A 165 -11.37 -0.82 -7.04
CA ASP A 165 -11.75 0.29 -7.93
C ASP A 165 -13.15 0.11 -8.55
N ASP A 166 -14.07 -0.43 -7.77
CA ASP A 166 -15.44 -0.80 -8.14
C ASP A 166 -16.49 0.22 -7.66
N ARG A 167 -16.03 1.37 -7.14
CA ARG A 167 -16.81 2.39 -6.46
C ARG A 167 -16.16 3.77 -6.63
N PRO A 168 -16.94 4.87 -6.62
CA PRO A 168 -16.40 6.21 -6.84
C PRO A 168 -15.43 6.69 -5.75
N PHE A 169 -15.61 6.25 -4.50
CA PHE A 169 -14.73 6.55 -3.36
C PHE A 169 -14.92 5.56 -2.20
N GLY A 170 -14.03 5.59 -1.21
CA GLY A 170 -14.04 4.68 -0.05
C GLY A 170 -13.75 3.23 -0.46
N PRO A 171 -13.81 2.24 0.46
CA PRO A 171 -14.45 2.23 1.77
C PRO A 171 -13.81 3.14 2.79
N CYS A 172 -14.65 3.62 3.71
CA CYS A 172 -14.12 4.28 4.89
C CYS A 172 -13.31 3.27 5.73
N ILE A 173 -12.32 3.75 6.48
CA ILE A 173 -11.40 2.93 7.28
C ILE A 173 -12.13 1.99 8.26
N ASP A 174 -13.30 2.37 8.76
CA ASP A 174 -14.13 1.54 9.63
C ASP A 174 -14.87 0.44 8.85
N GLU A 175 -15.35 0.73 7.64
CA GLU A 175 -15.89 -0.26 6.71
C GLU A 175 -14.81 -1.28 6.29
N ARG A 176 -13.60 -0.81 5.96
CA ARG A 176 -12.43 -1.65 5.62
C ARG A 176 -12.12 -2.64 6.75
N ALA A 177 -12.08 -2.17 8.00
CA ALA A 177 -11.87 -3.05 9.16
C ALA A 177 -13.01 -4.08 9.32
N ARG A 178 -14.27 -3.66 9.12
CA ARG A 178 -15.43 -4.57 9.23
C ARG A 178 -15.42 -5.66 8.15
N ILE A 179 -14.86 -5.42 6.96
CA ILE A 179 -14.75 -6.46 5.92
C ILE A 179 -13.95 -7.65 6.47
N GLY A 180 -12.76 -7.43 7.02
CA GLY A 180 -11.95 -8.48 7.65
C GLY A 180 -12.70 -9.30 8.70
N ASN A 181 -13.44 -8.60 9.56
CA ASN A 181 -14.21 -9.21 10.64
C ASN A 181 -15.40 -10.05 10.11
N ARG A 182 -16.13 -9.55 9.11
CA ARG A 182 -17.30 -10.24 8.54
C ARG A 182 -16.90 -11.51 7.79
N GLU A 183 -15.79 -11.45 7.05
CA GLU A 183 -15.24 -12.60 6.31
C GLU A 183 -14.59 -13.63 7.23
N LYS A 184 -14.44 -13.33 8.53
CA LYS A 184 -13.72 -14.17 9.51
C LYS A 184 -12.33 -14.55 9.00
N ALA A 185 -11.63 -13.58 8.41
CA ALA A 185 -10.35 -13.82 7.76
C ALA A 185 -9.31 -14.42 8.72
N ASP A 186 -8.52 -15.39 8.24
CA ASP A 186 -7.39 -15.94 8.99
C ASP A 186 -6.24 -14.93 9.10
N ALA A 187 -6.13 -14.00 8.14
CA ALA A 187 -5.18 -12.91 8.11
C ALA A 187 -5.72 -11.71 7.30
N VAL A 188 -5.36 -10.50 7.74
CA VAL A 188 -5.61 -9.26 7.00
C VAL A 188 -4.32 -8.47 6.82
N VAL A 189 -4.05 -8.03 5.60
CA VAL A 189 -2.89 -7.17 5.30
C VAL A 189 -3.36 -5.89 4.61
N SER A 190 -3.14 -4.75 5.24
CA SER A 190 -3.25 -3.43 4.59
C SER A 190 -1.96 -3.16 3.83
N VAL A 191 -2.06 -2.78 2.56
CA VAL A 191 -0.91 -2.47 1.70
C VAL A 191 -0.91 -0.96 1.43
N HIS A 192 0.17 -0.29 1.80
CA HIS A 192 0.36 1.16 1.73
C HIS A 192 1.77 1.53 1.26
N ALA A 193 2.01 2.81 1.02
CA ALA A 193 3.36 3.37 0.91
C ALA A 193 3.44 4.73 1.62
N ASP A 194 4.55 4.98 2.31
CA ASP A 194 4.69 6.09 3.25
C ASP A 194 5.01 7.40 2.52
N GLY A 195 4.79 8.53 3.19
CA GLY A 195 5.22 9.85 2.78
C GLY A 195 6.06 10.52 3.86
N SER A 196 7.36 10.29 3.83
CA SER A 196 8.33 10.84 4.81
C SER A 196 9.31 11.83 4.17
N ALA A 197 10.25 12.39 4.93
CA ALA A 197 11.25 13.29 4.34
C ALA A 197 12.13 12.57 3.29
N PRO A 198 12.64 13.26 2.24
CA PRO A 198 13.64 12.69 1.35
C PRO A 198 14.85 12.15 2.13
N GLY A 199 15.40 11.00 1.73
CA GLY A 199 16.45 10.29 2.45
C GLY A 199 15.93 9.30 3.52
N ASN A 200 14.67 9.43 3.96
CA ASN A 200 14.01 8.39 4.73
C ASN A 200 13.57 7.27 3.78
N ARG A 201 14.02 6.05 4.04
CA ARG A 201 13.86 4.92 3.13
C ARG A 201 13.53 3.63 3.85
N GLY A 202 12.89 2.72 3.12
CA GLY A 202 12.65 1.35 3.56
C GLY A 202 11.19 1.07 3.93
N PHE A 203 10.92 -0.21 4.18
CA PHE A 203 9.58 -0.68 4.53
C PHE A 203 9.39 -0.77 6.04
N HIS A 204 8.14 -0.75 6.50
CA HIS A 204 7.80 -1.18 7.86
C HIS A 204 6.42 -1.81 7.93
N VAL A 205 6.24 -2.74 8.86
CA VAL A 205 4.98 -3.38 9.18
C VAL A 205 4.49 -2.84 10.52
N ILE A 206 3.34 -2.17 10.50
CA ILE A 206 2.68 -1.63 11.67
C ILE A 206 1.78 -2.71 12.26
N LEU A 207 2.01 -2.99 13.54
CA LEU A 207 1.24 -3.90 14.38
C LEU A 207 0.21 -3.11 15.21
N PRO A 208 -0.96 -3.71 15.51
CA PRO A 208 -1.88 -3.13 16.48
C PRO A 208 -1.25 -3.13 17.88
N ALA A 209 -1.28 -2.00 18.56
CA ALA A 209 -1.10 -1.95 20.01
C ALA A 209 -2.25 -2.68 20.73
N ALA A 210 -2.04 -3.07 21.98
CA ALA A 210 -3.11 -3.57 22.84
C ALA A 210 -4.01 -2.39 23.28
N VAL A 211 -5.22 -2.34 22.72
CA VAL A 211 -6.20 -1.29 22.95
C VAL A 211 -7.51 -1.93 23.40
N LYS A 212 -8.12 -1.36 24.43
CA LYS A 212 -9.49 -1.68 24.86
C LYS A 212 -10.23 -0.40 25.24
N ALA A 213 -10.89 0.21 24.27
CA ALA A 213 -11.60 1.47 24.43
C ALA A 213 -12.69 1.63 23.36
N GLY A 214 -13.86 2.13 23.77
CA GLY A 214 -15.03 2.28 22.88
C GLY A 214 -15.34 0.98 22.14
N ALA A 215 -15.39 1.05 20.80
CA ALA A 215 -15.60 -0.12 19.95
C ALA A 215 -14.31 -0.90 19.61
N ALA A 216 -13.13 -0.40 19.99
CA ALA A 216 -11.86 -1.05 19.76
C ALA A 216 -11.52 -2.03 20.88
N ASP A 217 -11.25 -3.29 20.51
CA ASP A 217 -10.66 -4.31 21.37
C ASP A 217 -9.70 -5.16 20.53
N THR A 218 -8.42 -4.78 20.55
CA THR A 218 -7.35 -5.50 19.83
C THR A 218 -6.64 -6.50 20.72
N THR A 219 -6.98 -6.59 22.01
CA THR A 219 -6.23 -7.39 22.99
C THR A 219 -6.13 -8.87 22.60
N GLY A 220 -7.19 -9.40 21.97
CA GLY A 220 -7.23 -10.78 21.47
C GLY A 220 -6.47 -11.05 20.17
N ILE A 221 -5.94 -10.02 19.49
CA ILE A 221 -5.26 -10.18 18.18
C ILE A 221 -3.81 -9.73 18.17
N VAL A 222 -3.29 -9.08 19.23
CA VAL A 222 -1.93 -8.51 19.23
C VAL A 222 -0.86 -9.56 18.97
N GLU A 223 -0.92 -10.71 19.64
CA GLU A 223 0.08 -11.77 19.51
C GLU A 223 0.11 -12.35 18.10
N GLU A 224 -1.07 -12.73 17.59
CA GLU A 224 -1.20 -13.29 16.24
C GLU A 224 -0.86 -12.28 15.14
N SER A 225 -1.19 -11.00 15.35
CA SER A 225 -0.80 -9.93 14.43
C SER A 225 0.71 -9.69 14.45
N ARG A 226 1.37 -9.82 15.62
CA ARG A 226 2.83 -9.75 15.72
C ARG A 226 3.50 -10.91 14.98
N ARG A 227 2.97 -12.14 15.10
CA ARG A 227 3.44 -13.31 14.33
C ARG A 227 3.29 -13.07 12.82
N LEU A 228 2.11 -12.64 12.38
CA LEU A 228 1.85 -12.28 10.98
C LEU A 228 2.85 -11.21 10.51
N GLY A 229 3.05 -10.16 11.29
CA GLY A 229 3.95 -9.06 10.94
C GLY A 229 5.40 -9.48 10.83
N GLY A 230 5.89 -10.34 11.72
CA GLY A 230 7.25 -10.91 11.64
C GLY A 230 7.46 -11.72 10.35
N HIS A 231 6.56 -12.66 10.06
CA HIS A 231 6.63 -13.43 8.81
C HIS A 231 6.54 -12.53 7.57
N LEU A 232 5.70 -11.50 7.62
CA LEU A 232 5.55 -10.54 6.53
C LEU A 232 6.83 -9.73 6.32
N ALA A 233 7.41 -9.17 7.37
CA ALA A 233 8.63 -8.38 7.30
C ALA A 233 9.81 -9.20 6.75
N ASP A 234 9.99 -10.42 7.24
CA ASP A 234 11.07 -11.33 6.82
C ASP A 234 10.97 -11.66 5.33
N ARG A 235 9.78 -12.08 4.88
CA ARG A 235 9.55 -12.49 3.49
C ARG A 235 9.54 -11.30 2.53
N TYR A 236 9.00 -10.16 2.95
CA TYR A 236 9.03 -8.93 2.17
C TYR A 236 10.46 -8.45 1.92
N ARG A 237 11.28 -8.39 2.98
CA ARG A 237 12.71 -8.09 2.87
C ARG A 237 13.44 -9.05 1.95
N SER A 238 13.22 -10.36 2.13
CA SER A 238 13.89 -11.38 1.32
C SER A 238 13.53 -11.30 -0.17
N ALA A 239 12.28 -10.99 -0.50
CA ALA A 239 11.82 -10.95 -1.89
C ALA A 239 12.22 -9.64 -2.60
N THR A 240 12.17 -8.51 -1.90
CA THR A 240 12.38 -7.18 -2.48
C THR A 240 13.82 -6.68 -2.38
N GLY A 241 14.58 -7.18 -1.39
CA GLY A 241 15.87 -6.61 -1.00
C GLY A 241 15.76 -5.28 -0.24
N MET A 242 14.54 -4.75 -0.03
CA MET A 242 14.34 -3.48 0.66
C MET A 242 14.67 -3.63 2.15
N ARG A 243 15.39 -2.66 2.71
CA ARG A 243 15.72 -2.63 4.13
C ARG A 243 14.55 -2.11 4.96
N PRO A 244 14.46 -2.48 6.25
CA PRO A 244 13.56 -1.82 7.18
C PRO A 244 13.75 -0.31 7.28
N ALA A 245 12.66 0.42 7.53
CA ALA A 245 12.58 1.87 7.69
C ALA A 245 13.30 2.34 8.97
N GLY A 246 14.63 2.40 8.92
CA GLY A 246 15.45 2.73 10.09
C GLY A 246 15.26 4.15 10.63
N TYR A 247 14.66 5.05 9.86
CA TYR A 247 14.30 6.40 10.31
C TYR A 247 13.22 6.41 11.40
N LEU A 248 12.51 5.29 11.60
CA LEU A 248 11.51 5.11 12.66
C LEU A 248 12.13 4.60 13.98
N GLY A 249 13.45 4.43 14.04
CA GLY A 249 14.17 4.04 15.24
C GLY A 249 14.84 2.66 15.16
N PRO A 250 15.66 2.32 16.17
CA PRO A 250 16.51 1.13 16.15
C PRO A 250 15.74 -0.20 16.12
N GLU A 251 14.58 -0.26 16.79
CA GLU A 251 13.74 -1.47 16.78
C GLU A 251 13.20 -1.74 15.37
N THR A 252 12.66 -0.71 14.71
CA THR A 252 12.21 -0.81 13.32
C THR A 252 13.36 -1.13 12.38
N ALA A 253 14.54 -0.52 12.58
CA ALA A 253 15.72 -0.82 11.77
C ALA A 253 16.13 -2.31 11.85
N ALA A 254 15.96 -2.94 13.01
CA ALA A 254 16.30 -4.33 13.24
C ALA A 254 15.23 -5.30 12.73
N THR A 255 13.95 -4.99 12.98
CA THR A 255 12.84 -5.94 12.82
C THR A 255 11.93 -5.64 11.62
N GLY A 256 11.91 -4.38 11.16
CA GLY A 256 10.87 -3.89 10.25
C GLY A 256 9.51 -3.72 10.89
N LEU A 257 9.38 -3.84 12.22
CA LEU A 257 8.11 -3.75 12.92
C LEU A 257 7.97 -2.43 13.67
N THR A 258 6.77 -1.89 13.68
CA THR A 258 6.34 -0.77 14.53
C THR A 258 5.03 -1.13 15.20
N THR A 259 4.68 -0.50 16.33
CA THR A 259 3.41 -0.73 17.02
C THR A 259 2.68 0.59 17.19
N ARG A 260 1.39 0.65 16.83
CA ARG A 260 0.58 1.88 16.87
C ARG A 260 -0.83 1.61 17.39
N ASP A 261 -1.44 2.61 18.03
CA ASP A 261 -2.78 2.58 18.64
C ASP A 261 -3.76 3.58 17.99
N ASP A 262 -3.34 4.27 16.93
CA ASP A 262 -4.11 5.37 16.34
C ASP A 262 -4.76 5.03 14.99
N LEU A 263 -4.49 3.85 14.42
CA LEU A 263 -5.00 3.46 13.10
C LEU A 263 -6.35 2.75 13.22
N GLY A 264 -7.44 3.41 12.81
CA GLY A 264 -8.79 2.84 12.89
C GLY A 264 -8.96 1.50 12.17
N GLY A 265 -8.27 1.31 11.05
CA GLY A 265 -8.21 0.05 10.33
C GLY A 265 -7.62 -1.11 11.15
N LEU A 266 -6.71 -0.83 12.09
CA LEU A 266 -6.14 -1.79 13.04
C LEU A 266 -7.00 -1.92 14.30
N ASN A 267 -7.35 -0.78 14.92
CA ASN A 267 -8.09 -0.72 16.19
C ASN A 267 -9.43 -1.45 16.15
N LEU A 268 -10.10 -1.44 14.99
CA LEU A 268 -11.41 -2.07 14.80
C LEU A 268 -11.31 -3.53 14.31
N SER A 269 -10.10 -4.06 14.10
CA SER A 269 -9.92 -5.46 13.67
C SER A 269 -10.17 -6.41 14.85
N ARG A 270 -10.85 -7.53 14.56
CA ARG A 270 -11.09 -8.66 15.47
C ARG A 270 -10.40 -9.93 15.02
N VAL A 271 -9.68 -9.85 13.90
CA VAL A 271 -8.86 -10.92 13.31
C VAL A 271 -7.41 -10.45 13.18
N PRO A 272 -6.42 -11.35 13.05
CA PRO A 272 -5.01 -10.96 12.90
C PRO A 272 -4.84 -10.00 11.72
N LYS A 273 -4.33 -8.79 12.00
CA LYS A 273 -4.19 -7.73 10.99
C LYS A 273 -2.88 -6.97 11.16
N VAL A 274 -2.24 -6.68 10.03
CA VAL A 274 -1.08 -5.80 9.96
C VAL A 274 -1.23 -4.78 8.83
N PHE A 275 -0.41 -3.74 8.88
CA PHE A 275 -0.40 -2.66 7.91
C PHE A 275 1.03 -2.48 7.40
N LEU A 276 1.27 -2.81 6.13
CA LEU A 276 2.58 -2.74 5.50
C LEU A 276 2.72 -1.43 4.73
N GLU A 277 3.70 -0.64 5.14
CA GLU A 277 4.21 0.49 4.37
C GLU A 277 5.37 -0.01 3.51
N CYS A 278 5.14 -0.06 2.20
CA CYS A 278 6.01 -0.74 1.24
C CYS A 278 7.32 -0.02 0.93
N GLY A 279 7.47 1.25 1.31
CA GLY A 279 8.57 2.16 0.99
C GLY A 279 8.12 3.61 1.10
N ASN A 280 9.04 4.58 0.93
CA ASN A 280 8.71 6.00 0.99
C ASN A 280 8.49 6.61 -0.41
N MET A 281 7.29 7.12 -0.71
CA MET A 281 6.97 7.78 -1.98
C MET A 281 7.60 9.17 -2.14
N ARG A 282 8.23 9.72 -1.10
CA ARG A 282 8.92 11.01 -1.13
C ARG A 282 10.44 10.89 -1.24
N ASP A 283 10.94 9.66 -1.36
CA ASP A 283 12.35 9.39 -1.62
C ASP A 283 12.53 8.85 -3.04
N ALA A 284 13.48 9.42 -3.79
CA ALA A 284 13.66 9.09 -5.20
C ALA A 284 14.09 7.63 -5.43
N GLU A 285 14.88 7.05 -4.53
CA GLU A 285 15.35 5.67 -4.68
C GLU A 285 14.22 4.67 -4.37
N ASP A 286 13.41 4.94 -3.34
CA ASP A 286 12.24 4.11 -3.08
C ASP A 286 11.17 4.28 -4.18
N VAL A 287 10.94 5.49 -4.69
CA VAL A 287 10.03 5.72 -5.83
C VAL A 287 10.45 4.95 -7.07
N ALA A 288 11.74 4.87 -7.38
CA ALA A 288 12.24 4.08 -8.50
C ALA A 288 11.86 2.59 -8.37
N LEU A 289 11.80 2.06 -7.15
CA LEU A 289 11.33 0.70 -6.87
C LEU A 289 9.80 0.61 -6.94
N LEU A 290 9.08 1.53 -6.28
CA LEU A 290 7.62 1.51 -6.20
C LEU A 290 6.95 1.69 -7.58
N THR A 291 7.63 2.35 -8.52
CA THR A 291 7.17 2.55 -9.91
C THR A 291 7.67 1.47 -10.88
N ASP A 292 8.60 0.60 -10.48
CA ASP A 292 9.09 -0.50 -11.31
C ASP A 292 8.13 -1.71 -11.25
N PRO A 293 7.49 -2.10 -12.37
CA PRO A 293 6.61 -3.27 -12.40
C PRO A 293 7.29 -4.59 -11.99
N ALA A 294 8.59 -4.74 -12.26
CA ALA A 294 9.35 -5.93 -11.85
C ALA A 294 9.54 -5.98 -10.34
N TRP A 295 9.83 -4.83 -9.72
CA TRP A 295 9.92 -4.75 -8.28
C TRP A 295 8.54 -4.91 -7.60
N GLN A 296 7.46 -4.34 -8.16
CA GLN A 296 6.11 -4.57 -7.65
C GLN A 296 5.72 -6.06 -7.64
N ARG A 297 6.15 -6.85 -8.64
CA ARG A 297 5.98 -8.32 -8.62
C ARG A 297 6.74 -8.99 -7.48
N LYS A 298 7.93 -8.50 -7.14
CA LYS A 298 8.70 -8.97 -5.98
C LYS A 298 8.02 -8.60 -4.67
N ALA A 299 7.52 -7.36 -4.55
CA ALA A 299 6.76 -6.90 -3.39
C ALA A 299 5.51 -7.77 -3.17
N ALA A 300 4.71 -8.00 -4.21
CA ALA A 300 3.54 -8.87 -4.14
C ALA A 300 3.90 -10.31 -3.73
N ARG A 301 4.99 -10.86 -4.29
CA ARG A 301 5.51 -12.18 -3.89
C ARG A 301 5.92 -12.22 -2.43
N GLY A 302 6.66 -11.23 -1.94
CA GLY A 302 7.06 -11.11 -0.55
C GLY A 302 5.87 -11.05 0.41
N ILE A 303 4.82 -10.30 0.04
CA ILE A 303 3.56 -10.26 0.81
C ILE A 303 2.89 -11.63 0.84
N ALA A 304 2.69 -12.26 -0.32
CA ALA A 304 2.05 -13.56 -0.42
C ALA A 304 2.82 -14.64 0.36
N ASP A 305 4.15 -14.65 0.26
CA ASP A 305 5.05 -15.57 0.98
C ASP A 305 4.99 -15.34 2.49
N GLY A 306 4.93 -14.09 2.94
CA GLY A 306 4.75 -13.74 4.35
C GLY A 306 3.44 -14.28 4.92
N VAL A 307 2.34 -14.02 4.23
CA VAL A 307 1.00 -14.53 4.60
C VAL A 307 0.99 -16.06 4.57
N THR A 308 1.55 -16.69 3.54
CA THR A 308 1.61 -18.16 3.44
C THR A 308 2.42 -18.76 4.59
N SER A 309 3.59 -18.19 4.89
CA SER A 309 4.46 -18.64 5.98
C SER A 309 3.75 -18.56 7.32
N PHE A 310 2.99 -17.48 7.58
CA PHE A 310 2.19 -17.34 8.79
C PHE A 310 1.08 -18.40 8.88
N LEU A 311 0.29 -18.57 7.83
CA LEU A 311 -0.88 -19.45 7.84
C LEU A 311 -0.54 -20.94 7.86
N VAL A 312 0.59 -21.35 7.26
CA VAL A 312 1.07 -22.74 7.29
C VAL A 312 1.82 -23.05 8.59
N GLY A 313 2.46 -22.04 9.19
CA GLY A 313 3.13 -22.14 10.50
C GLY A 313 2.17 -22.16 11.70
N LYS A 314 0.86 -22.05 11.49
CA LYS A 314 -0.20 -22.10 12.51
C LYS A 314 -0.60 -23.53 12.96
N ARG A 315 0.25 -24.53 12.73
CA ARG A 315 -0.05 -25.90 13.17
C ARG A 315 0.18 -26.09 14.66
#